data_AF-A0A919MGW5-F1
#
_entry.id   AF-A0A919MGW5-F1
#
_cell.length_a   1.000
_cell.length_b   1.000
_cell.length_c   1.000
_cell.angle_alpha   90.00
_cell.angle_beta   90.00
_cell.angle_gamma   90.00
#
_symmetry.space_group_name_H-M   'P 1'
#
loop_
_entity.id
_entity.type
_entity.pdbx_description
1 polymer ?
#
loop_
_entity_poly.entity_id
_entity_poly.type
_entity_poly.pdbx_seq_one_letter_code
_entity_poly.pdbx_strand_id
1 'polypeptide(L)'
;MGVLVLAAGGCGGGTGTAAPPPAVNERWESCDRVVADDQRTTRLDDSFQATSAVICPRPMIIARPSASAVPAGPGRQSSDVAALVAALRLPDEEPTDGPCTLIMITPPWIALIDAQGRWIHPGVPVDACGKPRAEVMDAAAKLIPE
;
A
#
# COMPACT_ATOMS: atom_id res chain seq x y z
N MET A 1 -11.37 -39.43 46.86
CA MET A 1 -9.97 -39.77 47.20
C MET A 1 -9.32 -40.26 45.91
N GLY A 2 -8.71 -39.38 45.11
CA GLY A 2 -7.24 -39.25 44.94
C GLY A 2 -6.77 -40.23 43.84
N VAL A 3 -6.05 -39.88 42.77
CA VAL A 3 -4.83 -39.07 42.64
C VAL A 3 -4.68 -38.53 41.20
N LEU A 4 -4.03 -37.36 41.07
CA LEU A 4 -3.56 -36.67 39.87
C LEU A 4 -2.60 -37.49 38.98
N VAL A 5 -2.62 -37.24 37.67
CA VAL A 5 -1.40 -37.25 36.84
C VAL A 5 -1.36 -35.96 36.01
N LEU A 6 -0.36 -35.12 36.31
CA LEU A 6 0.10 -34.04 35.44
C LEU A 6 0.95 -34.64 34.32
N ALA A 7 0.67 -34.27 33.07
CA ALA A 7 1.62 -34.41 31.97
C ALA A 7 1.93 -33.00 31.44
N ALA A 8 3.14 -32.54 31.72
CA ALA A 8 3.78 -31.41 31.06
C ALA A 8 4.24 -31.85 29.66
N GLY A 9 4.12 -30.95 28.67
CA GLY A 9 4.76 -31.14 27.37
C GLY A 9 4.08 -30.35 26.25
N GLY A 10 4.70 -29.26 25.82
CA GLY A 10 4.28 -28.54 24.61
C GLY A 10 4.82 -27.11 24.48
N CYS A 11 6.14 -26.94 24.41
CA CYS A 11 6.72 -25.78 23.72
C CYS A 11 6.64 -26.04 22.22
N GLY A 12 6.23 -25.05 21.42
CA GLY A 12 6.50 -25.11 19.98
C GLY A 12 5.57 -24.24 19.13
N GLY A 13 6.13 -23.15 18.63
CA GLY A 13 5.67 -22.52 17.40
C GLY A 13 4.39 -21.72 17.53
N GLY A 14 4.51 -20.48 18.02
CA GLY A 14 3.62 -19.45 17.52
C GLY A 14 3.79 -19.44 16.01
N THR A 15 2.81 -20.02 15.31
CA THR A 15 2.67 -19.90 13.87
C THR A 15 2.70 -18.41 13.59
N GLY A 16 3.80 -17.94 12.99
CA GLY A 16 3.79 -16.65 12.35
C GLY A 16 2.67 -16.73 11.33
N THR A 17 1.51 -16.19 11.69
CA THR A 17 0.41 -16.01 10.77
C THR A 17 1.00 -15.15 9.67
N ALA A 18 1.29 -15.79 8.53
CA ALA A 18 1.66 -15.07 7.32
C ALA A 18 0.62 -13.97 7.15
N ALA A 19 1.09 -12.73 6.93
CA ALA A 19 0.19 -11.63 6.67
C ALA A 19 -0.84 -12.08 5.62
N PRO A 20 -2.15 -11.86 5.82
CA PRO A 20 -3.14 -12.26 4.86
C PRO A 20 -2.76 -11.68 3.49
N PRO A 21 -2.93 -12.44 2.40
CA PRO A 21 -2.56 -11.97 1.07
C PRO A 21 -3.29 -10.64 0.78
N PRO A 22 -2.69 -9.75 -0.02
CA PRO A 22 -3.32 -8.48 -0.38
C PRO A 22 -4.73 -8.72 -0.91
N ALA A 23 -5.68 -7.88 -0.51
CA ALA A 23 -7.05 -7.97 -0.97
C ALA A 23 -7.09 -7.71 -2.49
N VAL A 24 -7.23 -8.79 -3.27
CA VAL A 24 -7.31 -8.73 -4.73
C VAL A 24 -8.76 -8.49 -5.13
N ASN A 25 -8.98 -7.38 -5.83
CA ASN A 25 -10.27 -6.98 -6.37
C ASN A 25 -10.40 -7.44 -7.82
N GLU A 26 -11.58 -7.89 -8.23
CA GLU A 26 -11.77 -8.56 -9.54
C GLU A 26 -11.54 -7.64 -10.74
N ARG A 27 -11.88 -6.36 -10.64
CA ARG A 27 -11.82 -5.43 -11.77
C ARG A 27 -11.59 -3.99 -11.36
N TRP A 28 -10.63 -3.34 -12.01
CA TRP A 28 -10.42 -1.90 -11.88
C TRP A 28 -11.50 -1.12 -12.66
N GLU A 29 -12.11 -0.12 -12.01
CA GLU A 29 -13.12 0.76 -12.63
C GLU A 29 -12.58 2.19 -12.81
N SER A 30 -12.37 2.91 -11.72
CA SER A 30 -11.93 4.30 -11.74
C SER A 30 -11.42 4.77 -10.38
N CYS A 31 -10.71 5.91 -10.37
CA CYS A 31 -10.21 6.53 -9.15
C CYS A 31 -11.31 7.04 -8.21
N ASP A 32 -12.44 7.49 -8.74
CA ASP A 32 -13.54 8.05 -7.94
C ASP A 32 -14.19 7.01 -7.03
N ARG A 33 -14.10 5.73 -7.39
CA ARG A 33 -14.68 4.61 -6.64
C ARG A 33 -13.85 4.22 -5.43
N VAL A 34 -12.57 4.58 -5.41
CA VAL A 34 -11.64 4.13 -4.36
C VAL A 34 -11.49 5.08 -3.18
N VAL A 35 -11.85 6.36 -3.37
CA VAL A 35 -11.87 7.35 -2.27
C VAL A 35 -12.92 7.00 -1.20
N ALA A 36 -13.82 6.07 -1.50
CA ALA A 36 -14.91 5.65 -0.60
C ALA A 36 -14.60 4.42 0.27
N ASP A 37 -13.50 3.70 0.05
CA ASP A 37 -13.25 2.41 0.72
C ASP A 37 -11.86 2.35 1.38
N ASP A 38 -11.85 2.02 2.68
CA ASP A 38 -10.63 1.79 3.48
C ASP A 38 -10.11 0.38 3.18
N GLN A 39 -9.54 0.22 1.99
CA GLN A 39 -8.98 -1.05 1.55
C GLN A 39 -7.72 -1.35 2.37
N ARG A 40 -7.74 -2.48 3.08
CA ARG A 40 -6.59 -2.99 3.84
C ARG A 40 -5.37 -3.10 2.92
N THR A 41 -4.38 -2.26 3.16
CA THR A 41 -3.12 -2.31 2.43
C THR A 41 -2.23 -3.39 3.02
N THR A 42 -1.70 -4.26 2.15
CA THR A 42 -0.69 -5.27 2.50
C THR A 42 0.53 -5.03 1.65
N ARG A 43 1.71 -5.36 2.18
CA ARG A 43 2.97 -5.30 1.41
C ARG A 43 2.83 -6.10 0.13
N LEU A 44 3.34 -5.55 -0.97
CA LEU A 44 3.42 -6.25 -2.23
C LEU A 44 4.46 -7.36 -2.13
N ASP A 45 4.06 -8.59 -2.46
CA ASP A 45 4.97 -9.72 -2.62
C ASP A 45 5.03 -10.18 -4.08
N ASP A 46 5.65 -11.32 -4.34
CA ASP A 46 5.79 -11.89 -5.67
C ASP A 46 4.54 -12.64 -6.17
N SER A 47 3.49 -12.77 -5.35
CA SER A 47 2.25 -13.45 -5.73
C SER A 47 1.39 -12.63 -6.69
N PHE A 48 1.54 -11.30 -6.67
CA PHE A 48 0.85 -10.39 -7.58
C PHE A 48 1.78 -9.87 -8.66
N GLN A 49 1.48 -10.23 -9.92
CA GLN A 49 2.26 -9.84 -11.09
C GLN A 49 1.59 -8.65 -11.79
N ALA A 50 1.98 -7.44 -11.39
CA ALA A 50 1.44 -6.22 -11.95
C ALA A 50 1.95 -6.00 -13.39
N THR A 51 1.03 -5.73 -14.31
CA THR A 51 1.31 -5.37 -15.71
C THR A 51 1.06 -3.90 -15.99
N SER A 52 0.24 -3.24 -15.18
CA SER A 52 0.02 -1.81 -15.24
C SER A 52 -0.29 -1.22 -13.87
N ALA A 53 -0.18 0.10 -13.75
CA ALA A 53 -0.47 0.84 -12.54
C ALA A 53 -1.34 2.05 -12.89
N VAL A 54 -2.27 2.38 -11.99
CA VAL A 54 -3.06 3.60 -12.04
C VAL A 54 -2.71 4.47 -10.85
N ILE A 55 -2.24 5.68 -11.12
CA ILE A 55 -1.97 6.70 -10.13
C ILE A 55 -3.18 7.63 -10.08
N CYS A 56 -3.89 7.58 -8.95
CA CYS A 56 -5.05 8.43 -8.75
C CYS A 56 -4.62 9.76 -8.13
N PRO A 57 -4.99 10.90 -8.74
CA PRO A 57 -4.81 12.18 -8.10
C PRO A 57 -5.67 12.21 -6.84
N ARG A 58 -5.12 12.72 -5.73
CA ARG A 58 -5.95 12.95 -4.55
C ARG A 58 -6.95 14.06 -4.86
N PRO A 59 -8.22 13.94 -4.43
CA PRO A 59 -9.10 15.09 -4.39
C PRO A 59 -8.47 16.14 -3.47
N MET A 60 -8.21 17.33 -4.01
CA MET A 60 -7.84 18.47 -3.16
C MET A 60 -9.10 18.87 -2.40
N ILE A 61 -9.16 18.54 -1.11
CA ILE A 61 -10.14 19.18 -0.23
C ILE A 61 -9.63 20.60 0.00
N ILE A 62 -10.17 21.57 -0.73
CA ILE A 62 -9.97 22.97 -0.39
C ILE A 62 -10.71 23.18 0.93
N ALA A 63 -9.96 23.38 2.02
CA ALA A 63 -10.52 23.70 3.33
C ALA A 63 -11.15 25.10 3.33
N ARG A 64 -12.32 25.23 2.69
CA ARG A 64 -13.23 26.36 2.84
C ARG A 64 -14.60 25.80 3.21
N PRO A 65 -15.34 26.43 4.14
CA PRO A 65 -16.64 25.96 4.61
C PRO A 65 -17.69 25.72 3.51
N SER A 66 -17.48 26.26 2.31
CA SER A 66 -18.37 26.19 1.16
C SER A 66 -17.74 25.57 -0.10
N ALA A 67 -16.50 25.08 -0.04
CA ALA A 67 -15.86 24.50 -1.21
C ALA A 67 -16.32 23.05 -1.38
N SER A 68 -17.02 22.79 -2.47
CA SER A 68 -17.25 21.42 -2.95
C SER A 68 -15.91 20.76 -3.23
N ALA A 69 -15.80 19.45 -2.95
CA ALA A 69 -14.66 18.66 -3.37
C ALA A 69 -14.48 18.81 -4.89
N VAL A 70 -13.28 19.20 -5.33
CA VAL A 70 -12.94 19.13 -6.74
C VAL A 70 -12.80 17.63 -7.07
N PRO A 71 -13.51 17.11 -8.08
CA PRO A 71 -13.34 15.73 -8.50
C PRO A 71 -11.86 15.42 -8.71
N ALA A 72 -11.43 14.23 -8.28
CA ALA A 72 -10.13 13.74 -8.68
C ALA A 72 -10.09 13.77 -10.22
N GLY A 73 -9.06 14.40 -10.80
CA GLY A 73 -8.84 14.30 -12.25
C GLY A 73 -8.74 12.83 -12.68
N PRO A 74 -8.78 12.51 -13.99
CA PRO A 74 -8.68 11.12 -14.41
C PRO A 74 -7.41 10.48 -13.84
N GLY A 75 -7.49 9.25 -13.35
CA GLY A 75 -6.31 8.49 -12.98
C GLY A 75 -5.32 8.42 -14.14
N ARG A 76 -4.02 8.37 -13.84
CA ARG A 76 -3.00 8.17 -14.85
C ARG A 76 -2.61 6.71 -14.88
N GLN A 77 -2.82 6.05 -16.01
CA GLN A 77 -2.44 4.64 -16.18
C GLN A 77 -1.11 4.55 -16.93
N SER A 78 -0.21 3.68 -16.46
CA SER A 78 1.03 3.34 -17.14
C SER A 78 1.26 1.83 -17.16
N SER A 79 1.85 1.32 -18.24
CA SER A 79 2.36 -0.05 -18.33
C SER A 79 3.86 -0.15 -17.99
N ASP A 80 4.59 0.97 -17.91
CA ASP A 80 5.98 0.99 -17.46
C ASP A 80 6.06 0.98 -15.93
N VAL A 81 5.80 -0.18 -15.34
CA VAL A 81 5.61 -0.32 -13.88
C VAL A 81 6.79 -0.96 -13.16
N ALA A 82 7.82 -1.39 -13.87
CA ALA A 82 8.89 -2.21 -13.31
C ALA A 82 9.60 -1.53 -12.12
N ALA A 83 9.94 -0.25 -12.28
CA ALA A 83 10.59 0.52 -11.21
C ALA A 83 9.67 0.71 -9.99
N LEU A 84 8.38 0.96 -10.22
CA LEU A 84 7.40 1.13 -9.15
C LEU A 84 7.18 -0.17 -8.38
N VAL A 85 7.02 -1.29 -9.08
CA VAL A 85 6.85 -2.62 -8.47
C VAL A 85 8.08 -2.99 -7.64
N ALA A 86 9.28 -2.74 -8.16
CA ALA A 86 10.52 -2.99 -7.42
C ALA A 86 10.59 -2.16 -6.12
N ALA A 87 10.23 -0.87 -6.19
CA ALA A 87 10.21 0.01 -5.02
C ALA A 87 9.16 -0.41 -3.98
N LEU A 88 7.96 -0.82 -4.41
CA LEU A 88 6.88 -1.26 -3.52
C LEU A 88 7.17 -2.58 -2.80
N ARG A 89 8.08 -3.39 -3.34
CA ARG A 89 8.56 -4.64 -2.72
C ARG A 89 9.70 -4.45 -1.73
N LEU A 90 10.24 -3.23 -1.60
CA LEU A 90 11.23 -2.95 -0.56
C LEU A 90 10.63 -3.19 0.83
N PRO A 91 11.44 -3.68 1.79
CA PRO A 91 11.02 -3.72 3.19
C PRO A 91 10.94 -2.30 3.76
N ASP A 92 10.22 -2.16 4.87
CA ASP A 92 10.38 -0.98 5.71
C ASP A 92 11.81 -0.90 6.25
N GLU A 93 12.32 0.30 6.49
CA GLU A 93 13.56 0.45 7.25
C GLU A 93 13.33 0.16 8.74
N GLU A 94 14.41 -0.20 9.42
CA GLU A 94 14.39 -0.22 10.88
C GLU A 94 14.16 1.20 11.41
N PRO A 95 13.23 1.40 12.37
CA PRO A 95 13.00 2.70 12.97
C PRO A 95 14.27 3.29 13.59
N THR A 96 14.42 4.61 13.51
CA THR A 96 15.54 5.33 14.13
C THR A 96 15.11 6.05 15.42
N ASP A 97 16.03 6.10 16.39
CA ASP A 97 15.91 6.98 17.57
C ASP A 97 16.39 8.42 17.29
N GLY A 98 16.90 8.67 16.08
CA GLY A 98 17.39 9.97 15.65
C GLY A 98 16.27 10.99 15.35
N PRO A 99 16.62 12.27 15.14
CA PRO A 99 15.63 13.30 14.85
C PRO A 99 14.99 13.10 13.47
N CYS A 100 13.66 13.01 13.43
CA CYS A 100 12.87 13.00 12.20
C CYS A 100 12.14 14.33 12.00
N THR A 101 11.94 14.74 10.74
CA THR A 101 11.18 15.96 10.44
C THR A 101 9.67 15.72 10.61
N LEU A 102 8.95 16.68 11.21
CA LEU A 102 7.49 16.62 11.43
C LEU A 102 6.64 16.79 10.16
N ILE A 103 7.27 16.82 8.98
CA ILE A 103 6.58 16.98 7.70
C ILE A 103 5.85 15.67 7.38
N MET A 104 4.54 15.78 7.25
CA MET A 104 3.69 14.69 6.76
C MET A 104 3.82 14.59 5.23
N ILE A 105 4.28 13.43 4.75
CA ILE A 105 4.36 13.11 3.33
C ILE A 105 3.33 12.02 3.06
N THR A 106 2.37 12.30 2.18
CA THR A 106 1.32 11.34 1.85
C THR A 106 1.55 10.79 0.44
N PRO A 107 1.78 9.48 0.26
CA PRO A 107 2.09 8.94 -1.05
C PRO A 107 0.86 9.04 -1.96
N PRO A 108 1.01 9.11 -3.29
CA PRO A 108 -0.14 9.08 -4.19
C PRO A 108 -0.93 7.79 -3.99
N TRP A 109 -2.20 7.78 -4.38
CA TRP A 109 -3.01 6.57 -4.33
C TRP A 109 -2.72 5.71 -5.57
N ILE A 110 -2.32 4.46 -5.37
CA ILE A 110 -1.81 3.57 -6.42
C ILE A 110 -2.68 2.31 -6.49
N ALA A 111 -3.21 2.00 -7.67
CA ALA A 111 -3.70 0.67 -8.00
C ALA A 111 -2.67 -0.05 -8.87
N LEU A 112 -2.31 -1.28 -8.51
CA LEU A 112 -1.60 -2.19 -9.41
C LEU A 112 -2.61 -3.14 -10.04
N ILE A 113 -2.48 -3.36 -11.33
CA ILE A 113 -3.40 -4.18 -12.14
C ILE A 113 -2.62 -5.31 -12.79
N ASP A 114 -3.13 -6.54 -12.72
CA ASP A 114 -2.53 -7.71 -13.36
C ASP A 114 -3.04 -7.94 -14.80
N ALA A 115 -2.54 -8.98 -15.45
CA ALA A 115 -2.95 -9.35 -16.81
C ALA A 115 -4.42 -9.78 -16.93
N GLN A 116 -5.08 -10.13 -15.83
CA GLN A 116 -6.50 -10.50 -15.78
C GLN A 116 -7.40 -9.28 -15.52
N GLY A 117 -6.82 -8.10 -15.29
CA GLY A 117 -7.55 -6.88 -14.94
C GLY A 117 -7.96 -6.80 -13.46
N ARG A 118 -7.49 -7.75 -12.64
CA ARG A 118 -7.65 -7.70 -11.18
C ARG A 118 -6.71 -6.65 -10.63
N TRP A 119 -7.06 -6.05 -9.49
CA TRP A 119 -6.26 -4.97 -8.92
C TRP A 119 -6.08 -5.07 -7.41
N ILE A 120 -5.01 -4.44 -6.93
CA ILE A 120 -4.71 -4.28 -5.51
C ILE A 120 -4.31 -2.82 -5.21
N HIS A 121 -4.54 -2.39 -3.98
CA HIS A 121 -3.91 -1.21 -3.40
C HIS A 121 -2.75 -1.65 -2.50
N PRO A 122 -1.48 -1.60 -2.98
CA PRO A 122 -0.36 -2.10 -2.21
C PRO A 122 -0.03 -1.16 -1.04
N GLY A 123 0.44 -1.75 0.05
CA GLY A 123 1.07 -0.99 1.14
C GLY A 123 2.38 -0.37 0.67
N VAL A 124 2.56 0.92 0.99
CA VAL A 124 3.77 1.68 0.65
C VAL A 124 4.83 1.46 1.73
N PRO A 125 6.06 1.05 1.38
CA PRO A 125 7.12 0.90 2.38
C PRO A 125 7.55 2.24 2.94
N VAL A 126 7.98 2.23 4.20
CA VAL A 126 8.41 3.41 4.92
C VAL A 126 9.90 3.41 5.24
N ASP A 127 10.47 4.61 5.33
CA ASP A 127 11.82 4.86 5.82
C ASP A 127 11.89 4.76 7.36
N ALA A 128 13.09 4.95 7.91
CA ALA A 128 13.33 4.85 9.36
C ALA A 128 12.54 5.87 10.19
N CYS A 129 12.01 6.91 9.54
CA CYS A 129 11.17 7.95 10.12
C CYS A 129 9.66 7.70 9.93
N GLY A 130 9.27 6.54 9.38
CA GLY A 130 7.88 6.18 9.11
C GLY A 130 7.26 6.93 7.93
N LYS A 131 8.07 7.56 7.07
CA LYS A 131 7.60 8.27 5.87
C LYS A 131 7.67 7.34 4.67
N PRO A 132 6.84 7.54 3.64
CA PRO A 132 6.97 6.79 2.40
C PRO A 132 8.40 6.81 1.87
N ARG A 133 8.94 5.64 1.54
CA ARG A 133 10.28 5.52 0.94
C ARG A 133 10.39 6.37 -0.32
N ALA A 134 11.51 7.07 -0.46
CA ALA A 134 11.77 7.97 -1.59
C ALA A 134 11.70 7.23 -2.93
N GLU A 135 12.15 5.98 -2.98
CA GLU A 135 12.12 5.14 -4.19
C GLU A 135 10.71 4.95 -4.73
N VAL A 136 9.71 4.84 -3.85
CA VAL A 136 8.30 4.72 -4.25
C VAL A 136 7.80 6.05 -4.79
N MET A 137 8.15 7.15 -4.11
CA MET A 137 7.74 8.50 -4.52
C MET A 137 8.34 8.87 -5.89
N ASP A 138 9.63 8.60 -6.10
CA ASP A 138 10.34 8.86 -7.33
C ASP A 138 9.82 7.99 -8.49
N ALA A 139 9.57 6.70 -8.22
CA ALA A 139 9.00 5.81 -9.22
C ALA A 139 7.57 6.23 -9.60
N ALA A 140 6.74 6.59 -8.63
CA ALA A 140 5.38 7.05 -8.89
C ALA A 140 5.37 8.39 -9.64
N ALA A 141 6.25 9.33 -9.28
CA ALA A 141 6.37 10.62 -9.95
C ALA A 141 6.68 10.48 -11.44
N LYS A 142 7.52 9.52 -11.84
CA LYS A 142 7.82 9.23 -13.26
C LYS A 142 6.60 8.76 -14.07
N LEU A 143 5.56 8.27 -13.41
CA LEU A 143 4.31 7.84 -14.07
C LEU A 143 3.28 8.97 -14.17
N ILE A 144 3.55 10.11 -13.53
CA ILE A 144 2.72 11.32 -13.57
C ILE A 144 3.43 12.32 -14.49
N PRO A 145 2.96 12.56 -15.73
CA PRO A 145 3.53 13.64 -16.55
C PRO A 145 3.23 15.01 -15.94
N GLU A 146 4.20 15.93 -16.01
CA GLU A 146 4.09 17.33 -15.54
C GLU A 146 2.96 18.11 -16.23
#